data_AF-A0A7C7HUU9-F1
#
_entry.id   AF-A0A7C7HUU9-F1
#
_cell.length_a   1.000
_cell.length_b   1.000
_cell.length_c   1.000
_cell.angle_alpha   90.00
_cell.angle_beta   90.00
_cell.angle_gamma   90.00
#
_symmetry.space_group_name_H-M   'P 1'
#
loop_
_entity.id
_entity.type
_entity.pdbx_description
1 polymer ?
#
loop_
_entity_poly.entity_id
_entity_poly.type
_entity_poly.pdbx_seq_one_letter_code
_entity_poly.pdbx_strand_id
1 'polypeptide(L)' 'MNAELIDFLGMLAELSGTVSIAYAALSVHHRFRHEHKVDEEVFSAMSQEMRVGVLGICLILVGFCAQIFGKFIL' A
#
# COMPACT_ATOMS: atom_id res chain seq x y z
N MET A 1 -20.13 -19.32 -15.07
CA MET A 1 -19.13 -18.23 -15.00
C MET A 1 -18.42 -18.39 -13.67
N ASN A 2 -17.13 -18.69 -13.72
CA ASN A 2 -16.43 -19.48 -12.70
C ASN A 2 -16.17 -18.61 -11.46
N ALA A 3 -16.75 -18.97 -10.31
CA ALA A 3 -16.61 -18.23 -9.05
C ALA A 3 -15.12 -17.96 -8.70
N GLU A 4 -14.26 -18.94 -8.99
CA GLU A 4 -12.79 -18.83 -8.90
C GLU A 4 -12.20 -17.63 -9.65
N LEU A 5 -12.73 -17.33 -10.85
CA LEU A 5 -12.25 -16.22 -11.67
C LEU A 5 -12.67 -14.87 -11.08
N ILE A 6 -13.88 -14.79 -10.51
CA ILE A 6 -14.40 -13.58 -9.86
C ILE A 6 -13.59 -13.28 -8.59
N ASP A 7 -13.30 -14.30 -7.79
CA ASP A 7 -12.44 -14.18 -6.61
C ASP A 7 -11.03 -13.70 -6.96
N PHE A 8 -10.43 -14.27 -8.02
CA PHE A 8 -9.08 -13.89 -8.43
C PHE A 8 -9.02 -12.45 -8.95
N LEU A 9 -10.01 -12.04 -9.76
CA LEU A 9 -10.13 -10.65 -10.21
C LEU A 9 -10.39 -9.69 -9.05
N GLY A 10 -11.18 -10.11 -8.05
CA GLY A 10 -11.41 -9.36 -6.82
C GLY A 10 -10.13 -9.10 -6.04
N MET A 11 -9.31 -10.14 -5.83
CA MET A 11 -8.02 -10.02 -5.15
C MET A 11 -7.03 -9.10 -5.91
N LEU A 12 -7.00 -9.19 -7.25
CA LEU A 12 -6.17 -8.29 -8.07
C LEU A 12 -6.66 -6.83 -8.01
N ALA A 13 -7.97 -6.62 -8.05
CA ALA A 13 -8.58 -5.29 -7.94
C ALA A 13 -8.30 -4.67 -6.57
N GLU A 14 -8.41 -5.45 -5.49
CA GLU A 14 -8.09 -5.02 -4.14
C GLU A 14 -6.61 -4.64 -4.01
N LEU A 15 -5.70 -5.52 -4.45
CA LEU A 15 -4.26 -5.23 -4.43
C LEU A 15 -3.91 -3.96 -5.20
N SER A 16 -4.44 -3.81 -6.42
CA SER A 16 -4.15 -2.63 -7.26
C SER A 16 -4.73 -1.34 -6.68
N GLY A 17 -5.93 -1.39 -6.10
CA GLY A 17 -6.54 -0.26 -5.39
C GLY A 17 -5.71 0.15 -4.18
N THR A 18 -5.28 -0.81 -3.37
CA THR A 18 -4.45 -0.55 -2.19
C THR A 18 -3.09 0.05 -2.55
N VAL A 19 -2.42 -0.48 -3.58
CA VAL A 19 -1.16 0.10 -4.09
C VAL A 19 -1.37 1.53 -4.60
N SER A 20 -2.49 1.79 -5.29
CA SER A 20 -2.81 3.13 -5.79
C SER A 20 -3.04 4.14 -4.67
N ILE A 21 -3.77 3.76 -3.62
CA ILE A 21 -3.99 4.60 -2.43
C ILE A 21 -2.66 4.87 -1.73
N ALA A 22 -1.83 3.85 -1.57
CA ALA A 22 -0.55 3.99 -0.90
C ALA A 22 0.43 4.85 -1.70
N TYR A 23 0.44 4.71 -3.04
CA TYR A 23 1.19 5.60 -3.92
C TYR A 23 0.69 7.03 -3.85
N ALA A 24 -0.63 7.25 -3.83
CA ALA A 24 -1.21 8.58 -3.66
C ALA A 24 -0.75 9.22 -2.34
N ALA A 25 -0.80 8.48 -1.23
CA ALA A 25 -0.29 8.94 0.07
C ALA A 25 1.21 9.28 0.02
N LEU A 26 2.04 8.41 -0.56
CA LEU A 26 3.48 8.67 -0.72
C LEU A 26 3.78 9.86 -1.64
N SER A 27 2.98 10.08 -2.68
CA SER A 27 3.18 11.16 -3.64
C SER A 27 3.05 12.55 -2.98
N VAL A 28 2.20 12.68 -1.96
CA VAL A 28 2.07 13.91 -1.18
C VAL A 28 3.36 14.16 -0.41
N HIS A 29 3.94 13.14 0.21
CA HIS A 29 5.22 13.26 0.93
C HIS A 29 6.37 13.64 -0.02
N HIS A 30 6.45 13.02 -1.21
CA HIS A 30 7.48 13.37 -2.20
C HIS A 30 7.36 14.84 -2.65
N ARG A 31 6.12 15.33 -2.85
CA ARG A 31 5.87 16.72 -3.21
C ARG A 31 6.19 17.68 -2.07
N PHE A 32 5.84 17.34 -0.83
CA PHE A 32 6.14 18.13 0.36
C PHE A 32 7.65 18.26 0.61
N ARG A 33 8.43 17.19 0.35
CA ARG A 33 9.90 17.19 0.47
C ARG A 33 10.59 18.19 -0.48
N HIS A 34 9.97 18.50 -1.63
CA HIS A 34 10.51 19.45 -2.59
C HIS A 34 10.20 20.92 -2.24
N GLU A 35 9.17 21.17 -1.42
CA GLU A 35 8.86 22.51 -0.92
C GLU A 35 9.65 22.77 0.38
N HIS A 36 10.84 23.37 0.24
CA HIS A 36 11.77 23.73 1.33
C HIS A 36 11.24 24.82 2.32
N LYS A 37 9.91 25.03 2.38
CA LYS A 37 9.26 26.06 3.24
C LYS A 37 8.67 25.50 4.53
N VAL A 38 8.82 24.21 4.78
CA VAL A 38 8.13 23.51 5.87
C VAL A 38 9.10 23.26 7.04
N ASP A 39 8.62 23.51 8.26
CA ASP A 39 9.35 23.37 9.52
C ASP A 39 9.91 21.94 9.74
N GLU A 40 11.08 21.83 10.39
CA GLU A 40 11.77 20.55 10.61
C GLU A 40 10.93 19.56 11.44
N GLU A 41 10.08 20.07 12.34
CA GLU A 41 9.18 19.26 13.16
C GLU A 41 8.13 18.52 12.31
N VAL A 42 7.56 19.20 11.30
CA VAL A 42 6.59 18.61 10.37
C VAL A 42 7.28 17.57 9.47
N PHE A 43 8.54 17.81 9.11
CA PHE A 43 9.34 16.88 8.31
C PHE A 43 9.62 15.57 9.06
N SER A 44 9.91 15.67 10.36
CA SER A 44 10.09 14.54 11.28
C SER A 44 8.81 13.71 11.43
N ALA A 45 7.66 14.37 11.65
CA ALA A 45 6.36 13.73 11.75
C ALA A 45 5.99 13.01 10.44
N MET A 46 6.16 13.67 9.29
CA MET A 46 5.92 13.06 7.97
C MET A 46 6.78 11.83 7.69
N SER A 47 8.05 11.84 8.11
CA SER A 47 8.93 10.67 7.91
C SER A 47 8.44 9.43 8.67
N GLN A 48 7.77 9.62 9.81
CA GLN A 48 7.15 8.51 10.55
C GLN A 48 5.90 8.01 9.84
N GLU A 49 5.06 8.91 9.33
CA GLU A 49 3.88 8.53 8.55
C GLU A 49 4.24 7.75 7.29
N MET A 50 5.26 8.18 6.55
CA MET A 50 5.74 7.46 5.37
C MET A 50 6.23 6.04 5.72
N ARG A 51 6.92 5.86 6.86
CA ARG A 51 7.34 4.53 7.34
C ARG A 51 6.15 3.64 7.67
N VAL A 52 5.11 4.19 8.31
CA VAL A 52 3.87 3.46 8.61
C VAL A 52 3.16 3.08 7.31
N GLY A 53 3.10 3.99 6.33
CA GLY A 53 2.54 3.73 5.00
C GLY A 53 3.26 2.60 4.27
N VAL A 54 4.60 2.62 4.24
CA VAL A 54 5.41 1.54 3.64
C VAL A 54 5.22 0.21 4.36
N LEU A 55 5.18 0.22 5.70
CA LEU A 55 4.90 -1.00 6.48
C LEU A 55 3.51 -1.57 6.17
N GLY A 56 2.49 -0.71 6.00
CA GLY A 56 1.15 -1.10 5.57
C GLY A 56 1.17 -1.81 4.22
N ILE A 57 1.85 -1.24 3.21
CA ILE A 57 2.01 -1.86 1.89
C ILE A 57 2.67 -3.24 2.01
N CYS A 58 3.74 -3.36 2.81
CA CYS A 58 4.41 -4.63 3.03
C CYS A 58 3.47 -5.67 3.67
N LEU A 59 2.66 -5.29 4.66
CA LEU A 59 1.67 -6.18 5.28
C LEU A 59 0.61 -6.65 4.29
N ILE A 60 0.13 -5.76 3.42
CA ILE A 60 -0.84 -6.10 2.36
C ILE A 60 -0.24 -7.11 1.38
N LEU A 61 1.01 -6.90 0.95
CA LEU A 61 1.72 -7.84 0.07
C LEU A 61 1.90 -9.20 0.73
N VAL A 62 2.28 -9.23 2.01
CA VAL A 62 2.41 -10.48 2.77
C VAL A 62 1.06 -11.19 2.91
N GLY A 63 -0.01 -10.44 3.20
CA GLY A 63 -1.37 -10.96 3.29
C GLY A 63 -1.85 -11.58 1.98
N PHE A 64 -1.59 -10.90 0.85
CA PHE A 64 -1.90 -11.41 -0.48
C PHE A 64 -1.13 -12.70 -0.79
N CYS A 65 0.18 -12.73 -0.50
CA CYS A 65 0.98 -13.95 -0.63
C CYS A 65 0.44 -15.09 0.24
N ALA A 66 0.07 -14.82 1.50
CA ALA A 66 -0.51 -15.81 2.40
C ALA A 66 -1.87 -16.32 1.92
N GLN A 67 -2.70 -15.45 1.33
CA GLN A 67 -4.01 -15.81 0.79
C GLN A 67 -3.88 -16.71 -0.45
N ILE A 68 -2.94 -16.41 -1.35
CA ILE A 68 -2.59 -17.29 -2.47
C ILE A 68 -2.04 -18.62 -1.97
N PHE A 69 -1.09 -18.59 -1.03
CA PHE A 69 -0.49 -19.81 -0.50
C PHE A 69 -1.55 -20.69 0.17
N GLY A 70 -2.46 -20.09 0.95
CA GLY A 70 -3.59 -20.78 1.55
C GLY A 70 -4.51 -21.42 0.51
N LYS A 71 -4.90 -20.69 -0.54
CA LYS A 71 -5.74 -21.24 -1.62
C LYS A 71 -5.05 -22.28 -2.50
N PHE A 72 -3.71 -22.28 -2.58
CA PHE A 72 -2.96 -23.17 -3.47
C PHE A 72 -2.44 -24.44 -2.77
N ILE A 73 -2.25 -24.41 -1.45
CA ILE A 73 -1.75 -25.54 -0.65
C ILE A 73 -2.84 -26.26 0.15
N LEU A 74 -3.95 -25.59 0.50
CA LEU A 74 -5.08 -26.16 1.23
C LEU A 74 -6.28 -26.37 0.29
#